data_AF-A0A661ZSQ4-F1
#
_entry.id   AF-A0A661ZSQ4-F1
#
_cell.length_a   1.000
_cell.length_b   1.000
_cell.length_c   1.000
_cell.angle_alpha   90.00
_cell.angle_beta   90.00
_cell.angle_gamma   90.00
#
_symmetry.space_group_name_H-M   'P 1'
#
loop_
_entity.id
_entity.type
_entity.pdbx_description
1 polymer ?
#
loop_
_entity_poly.entity_id
_entity_poly.type
_entity_poly.pdbx_seq_one_letter_code
_entity_poly.pdbx_strand_id
1 'polypeptide(L)'
;MADLPDDSEEIISITSADPMENLYKVMEPYFGPIADVVKSGETVGLLTNSPWVHPGFYTHPDIVLCMMKLCKDAGAGKIVCYKPVRDDYWQESQYYKQMKPILEEVIYGDERVVVEIPDGKILKSAEVFKIFMETDRFINIPVAKHHNGTIYSGVLKGLMGVSSRDTNRYMHSPDGEYTYAKEEYLAGCIADLNLIRKPNLCIVDAGLCAISNGPRGPG
;
A
#
# COMPACT_ATOMS: atom_id res chain seq x y z
N MET A 1 7.62 -22.15 -4.24
CA MET A 1 6.52 -21.37 -3.68
C MET A 1 6.11 -22.08 -2.41
N ALA A 2 6.00 -21.39 -1.27
CA ALA A 2 5.36 -21.99 -0.11
C ALA A 2 3.86 -21.83 -0.34
N ASP A 3 3.20 -22.92 -0.69
CA ASP A 3 1.74 -22.95 -0.81
C ASP A 3 1.16 -22.80 0.59
N LEU A 4 0.42 -21.72 0.81
CA LEU A 4 -0.36 -21.53 2.04
C LEU A 4 -1.57 -22.49 1.99
N PRO A 5 -1.94 -23.10 3.13
CA PRO A 5 -2.99 -24.11 3.18
C PRO A 5 -4.39 -23.56 2.85
N ASP A 6 -5.15 -24.39 2.14
CA ASP A 6 -6.42 -24.16 1.42
C ASP A 6 -7.66 -23.88 2.31
N ASP A 7 -7.48 -23.50 3.59
CA ASP A 7 -8.57 -23.32 4.56
C ASP A 7 -8.33 -22.16 5.55
N SER A 8 -7.36 -21.27 5.29
CA SER A 8 -7.17 -20.05 6.08
C SER A 8 -8.15 -18.96 5.63
N GLU A 9 -8.88 -18.32 6.54
CA GLU A 9 -9.65 -17.11 6.22
C GLU A 9 -8.76 -16.11 5.45
N GLU A 10 -9.08 -15.87 4.17
CA GLU A 10 -8.28 -15.00 3.28
C GLU A 10 -8.34 -13.52 3.70
N ILE A 11 -9.27 -13.16 4.58
CA ILE A 11 -9.49 -11.80 5.09
C ILE A 11 -9.76 -11.90 6.60
N ILE A 12 -8.93 -11.23 7.39
CA ILE A 12 -9.06 -11.18 8.85
C ILE A 12 -9.28 -9.73 9.29
N SER A 13 -10.20 -9.51 10.24
CA SER A 13 -10.39 -8.22 10.89
C SER A 13 -9.70 -8.20 12.25
N ILE A 14 -8.91 -7.13 12.49
CA ILE A 14 -8.14 -6.95 13.72
C ILE A 14 -8.55 -5.62 14.34
N THR A 15 -8.98 -5.65 15.60
CA THR A 15 -9.23 -4.44 16.39
C THR A 15 -8.24 -4.40 17.54
N SER A 16 -7.53 -3.28 17.69
CA SER A 16 -6.59 -3.07 18.78
C SER A 16 -6.63 -1.62 19.27
N ALA A 17 -6.57 -1.45 20.60
CA ALA A 17 -6.35 -0.14 21.23
C ALA A 17 -4.88 0.32 21.19
N ASP A 18 -3.94 -0.61 20.98
CA ASP A 18 -2.50 -0.37 20.86
C ASP A 18 -1.94 -1.13 19.65
N PRO A 19 -1.83 -0.49 18.47
CA PRO A 19 -1.32 -1.14 17.26
C PRO A 19 0.09 -1.72 17.43
N MET A 20 0.95 -1.10 18.24
CA MET A 20 2.33 -1.55 18.41
C MET A 20 2.45 -2.85 19.19
N GLU A 21 1.68 -2.98 20.27
CA GLU A 21 1.72 -4.20 21.07
C GLU A 21 0.96 -5.36 20.45
N ASN A 22 -0.05 -5.07 19.63
CA ASN A 22 -1.04 -6.06 19.23
C ASN A 22 -1.07 -6.38 17.74
N LEU A 23 -0.55 -5.53 16.83
CA LEU A 23 -0.62 -5.84 15.40
C LEU A 23 0.05 -7.20 15.11
N TYR A 24 1.25 -7.43 15.65
CA TYR A 24 1.92 -8.72 15.51
C TYR A 24 1.20 -9.85 16.23
N LYS A 25 0.86 -9.68 17.52
CA LYS A 25 0.21 -10.73 18.32
C LYS A 25 -1.12 -11.16 17.72
N VAL A 26 -1.84 -10.25 17.07
CA VAL A 26 -3.12 -10.55 16.45
C VAL A 26 -2.93 -11.10 15.03
N MET A 27 -1.88 -10.73 14.30
CA MET A 27 -1.58 -11.30 12.98
C MET A 27 -0.98 -12.71 13.05
N GLU A 28 -0.12 -12.99 14.03
CA GLU A 28 0.64 -14.24 14.13
C GLU A 28 -0.22 -15.52 14.12
N PRO A 29 -1.38 -15.59 14.80
CA PRO A 29 -2.26 -16.77 14.73
C PRO A 29 -2.79 -17.09 13.33
N TYR A 30 -2.84 -16.11 12.42
CA TYR A 30 -3.42 -16.27 11.09
C TYR A 30 -2.38 -16.35 9.99
N PHE A 31 -1.31 -15.55 10.09
CA PHE A 31 -0.27 -15.44 9.07
C PHE A 31 1.01 -16.18 9.44
N GLY A 32 1.05 -16.78 10.63
CA GLY A 32 2.27 -17.35 11.20
C GLY A 32 3.25 -16.29 11.69
N PRO A 33 4.47 -16.70 12.08
CA PRO A 33 5.51 -15.78 12.51
C PRO A 33 5.82 -14.72 11.46
N ILE A 34 6.28 -13.53 11.89
CA ILE A 34 6.66 -12.45 10.96
C ILE A 34 7.75 -12.90 9.97
N ALA A 35 8.54 -13.92 10.35
CA ALA A 35 9.55 -14.55 9.52
C ALA A 35 9.02 -15.17 8.22
N ASP A 36 7.73 -15.53 8.17
CA ASP A 36 7.10 -16.06 6.96
C ASP A 36 6.77 -14.92 5.97
N VAL A 37 6.54 -13.72 6.49
CA VAL A 37 6.31 -12.49 5.71
C VAL A 37 7.63 -11.85 5.28
N VAL A 38 8.63 -11.80 6.16
CA VAL A 38 9.92 -11.12 5.97
C VAL A 38 11.07 -12.02 6.44
N LYS A 39 12.03 -12.30 5.57
CA LYS A 39 13.25 -13.03 5.93
C LYS A 39 14.40 -12.07 6.24
N SER A 40 15.31 -12.52 7.10
CA SER A 40 16.49 -11.75 7.45
C SER A 40 17.32 -11.38 6.21
N GLY A 41 17.72 -10.10 6.10
CA GLY A 41 18.47 -9.55 4.99
C GLY A 41 17.63 -9.07 3.79
N GLU A 42 16.34 -9.41 3.71
CA GLU A 42 15.48 -8.98 2.60
C GLU A 42 15.25 -7.46 2.61
N THR A 43 15.10 -6.89 1.41
CA THR A 43 14.60 -5.53 1.21
C THR A 43 13.07 -5.57 1.20
N VAL A 44 12.46 -4.86 2.15
CA VAL A 44 10.99 -4.81 2.29
C VAL A 44 10.48 -3.44 1.83
N GLY A 45 9.62 -3.46 0.81
CA GLY A 45 8.96 -2.27 0.31
C GLY A 45 7.53 -2.14 0.78
N LEU A 46 7.17 -0.93 1.23
CA LEU A 46 5.87 -0.56 1.74
C LEU A 46 5.22 0.46 0.81
N LEU A 47 3.94 0.25 0.52
CA LEU A 47 3.09 1.23 -0.16
C LEU A 47 2.00 1.71 0.79
N THR A 48 2.10 2.96 1.24
CA THR A 48 1.08 3.58 2.10
C THR A 48 0.31 4.67 1.37
N ASN A 49 -0.97 4.83 1.70
CA ASN A 49 -1.77 5.96 1.24
C ASN A 49 -1.54 7.15 2.18
N SER A 50 -0.56 8.00 1.86
CA SER A 50 -0.15 9.14 2.71
C SER A 50 -0.31 10.56 2.12
N PRO A 51 -0.78 10.83 0.89
CA PRO A 51 -0.72 12.19 0.35
C PRO A 51 -1.85 13.14 0.85
N TRP A 52 -2.80 12.64 1.64
CA TRP A 52 -4.00 13.41 2.04
C TRP A 52 -3.92 13.88 3.49
N VAL A 53 -4.66 14.95 3.80
CA VAL A 53 -4.60 15.64 5.10
C VAL A 53 -5.82 15.41 5.98
N HIS A 54 -6.96 15.02 5.40
CA HIS A 54 -8.18 14.76 6.16
C HIS A 54 -8.16 13.34 6.73
N PRO A 55 -8.39 13.15 8.05
CA PRO A 55 -8.51 11.83 8.65
C PRO A 55 -9.54 10.95 7.92
N GLY A 56 -9.24 9.66 7.79
CA GLY A 56 -10.04 8.71 7.01
C GLY A 56 -9.79 8.74 5.50
N PHE A 57 -8.95 9.67 5.01
CA PHE A 57 -8.51 9.67 3.62
C PHE A 57 -7.09 9.15 3.41
N TYR A 58 -6.32 8.93 4.47
CA TYR A 58 -4.96 8.39 4.44
C TYR A 58 -4.81 7.28 5.49
N THR A 59 -3.85 6.38 5.28
CA THR A 59 -3.51 5.31 6.22
C THR A 59 -2.89 5.93 7.48
N HIS A 60 -3.38 5.61 8.67
CA HIS A 60 -2.83 6.13 9.91
C HIS A 60 -1.33 5.76 10.05
N PRO A 61 -0.43 6.72 10.33
CA PRO A 61 1.01 6.48 10.32
C PRO A 61 1.46 5.45 11.35
N ASP A 62 0.74 5.30 12.47
CA ASP A 62 1.01 4.25 13.47
C ASP A 62 1.04 2.85 12.84
N ILE A 63 0.11 2.54 11.92
CA ILE A 63 0.02 1.22 11.29
C ILE A 63 1.29 0.97 10.46
N VAL A 64 1.70 1.97 9.68
CA VAL A 64 2.87 1.86 8.81
C VAL A 64 4.15 1.73 9.64
N LEU A 65 4.30 2.54 10.69
CA LEU A 65 5.46 2.50 11.57
C LEU A 65 5.57 1.19 12.36
N CYS A 66 4.44 0.66 12.84
CA CYS A 66 4.42 -0.65 13.48
C CYS A 66 4.85 -1.73 12.49
N MET A 67 4.37 -1.69 11.24
CA MET A 67 4.80 -2.64 10.22
C MET A 67 6.31 -2.52 9.93
N MET A 68 6.85 -1.31 9.80
CA MET A 68 8.29 -1.10 9.62
C MET A 68 9.12 -1.68 10.77
N LYS A 69 8.67 -1.45 12.01
CA LYS A 69 9.29 -2.01 13.22
C LYS A 69 9.30 -3.53 13.18
N LEU A 70 8.16 -4.16 12.85
CA LEU A 70 8.05 -5.61 12.73
C LEU A 70 8.98 -6.17 11.66
N CYS A 71 9.07 -5.52 10.49
CA CYS A 71 10.01 -5.91 9.44
C CYS A 71 11.47 -5.83 9.94
N LYS A 72 11.84 -4.75 10.63
CA LYS A 72 13.21 -4.59 11.18
C LYS A 72 13.50 -5.60 12.29
N ASP A 73 12.56 -5.87 13.18
CA ASP A 73 12.71 -6.87 14.25
C ASP A 73 12.83 -8.30 13.67
N ALA A 74 12.18 -8.57 12.54
CA ALA A 74 12.34 -9.82 11.76
C ALA A 74 13.69 -9.90 11.01
N GLY A 75 14.49 -8.84 11.04
CA GLY A 75 15.81 -8.79 10.42
C GLY A 75 15.84 -8.26 9.00
N ALA A 76 14.83 -7.50 8.54
CA ALA A 76 14.87 -6.83 7.23
C ALA A 76 16.15 -6.00 7.08
N GLY A 77 16.86 -6.19 5.96
CA GLY A 77 18.10 -5.48 5.67
C GLY A 77 17.85 -4.02 5.29
N LYS A 78 16.77 -3.76 4.55
CA LYS A 78 16.39 -2.43 4.06
C LYS A 78 14.89 -2.23 4.13
N ILE A 79 14.47 -1.00 4.43
CA ILE A 79 13.07 -0.58 4.39
C ILE A 79 12.91 0.46 3.28
N VAL A 80 11.98 0.20 2.36
CA VAL A 80 11.66 1.08 1.23
C VAL A 80 10.24 1.60 1.39
N CYS A 81 10.04 2.90 1.26
CA CYS A 81 8.73 3.49 0.98
C CYS A 81 8.73 3.90 -0.49
N TYR A 82 7.96 3.21 -1.34
CA TYR A 82 8.09 3.42 -2.80
C TYR A 82 7.89 4.87 -3.22
N LYS A 83 7.03 5.60 -2.51
CA LYS A 83 6.76 7.02 -2.74
C LYS A 83 7.02 7.81 -1.46
N PRO A 84 7.59 9.03 -1.57
CA PRO A 84 7.63 9.98 -0.47
C PRO A 84 6.23 10.21 0.13
N VAL A 85 6.17 10.25 1.46
CA VAL A 85 4.96 10.66 2.18
C VAL A 85 4.82 12.17 2.13
N ARG A 86 3.63 12.71 2.44
CA ARG A 86 3.47 14.16 2.60
C ARG A 86 4.25 14.66 3.83
N ASP A 87 4.47 15.97 3.86
CA ASP A 87 5.04 16.64 5.02
C ASP A 87 4.21 16.37 6.30
N ASP A 88 4.91 16.24 7.41
CA ASP A 88 4.38 16.00 8.75
C ASP A 88 3.59 14.68 8.96
N TYR A 89 3.45 13.84 7.93
CA TYR A 89 2.74 12.57 8.03
C TYR A 89 3.26 11.68 9.16
N TRP A 90 4.57 11.55 9.31
CA TRP A 90 5.15 10.74 10.37
C TRP A 90 4.95 11.35 11.75
N GLN A 91 4.96 12.68 11.86
CA GLN A 91 4.82 13.44 13.10
C GLN A 91 3.44 13.27 13.73
N GLU A 92 2.43 12.90 12.94
CA GLU A 92 1.09 12.57 13.43
C GLU A 92 1.04 11.25 14.19
N SER A 93 2.06 10.39 14.05
CA SER A 93 2.15 9.18 14.83
C SER A 93 2.55 9.45 16.28
N GLN A 94 1.86 8.80 17.22
CA GLN A 94 2.27 8.77 18.63
C GLN A 94 3.66 8.11 18.82
N TYR A 95 4.08 7.28 17.86
CA TYR A 95 5.34 6.55 17.85
C TYR A 95 6.46 7.29 17.11
N TYR A 96 6.21 8.50 16.59
CA TYR A 96 7.18 9.23 15.76
C TYR A 96 8.57 9.34 16.40
N LYS A 97 8.64 9.74 17.67
CA LYS A 97 9.91 9.96 18.38
C LYS A 97 10.73 8.68 18.51
N GLN A 98 10.10 7.55 18.83
CA GLN A 98 10.77 6.27 18.99
C GLN A 98 11.13 5.62 17.65
N MET A 99 10.41 5.96 16.57
CA MET A 99 10.64 5.41 15.22
C MET A 99 11.62 6.22 14.39
N LYS A 100 12.13 7.36 14.90
CA LYS A 100 13.12 8.19 14.20
C LYS A 100 14.31 7.40 13.62
N PRO A 101 14.97 6.48 14.36
CA PRO A 101 16.09 5.73 13.81
C PRO A 101 15.72 4.91 12.57
N ILE A 102 14.53 4.28 12.57
CA ILE A 102 14.05 3.52 11.39
C ILE A 102 13.72 4.47 10.24
N LEU A 103 13.07 5.61 10.53
CA LEU A 103 12.69 6.60 9.53
C LEU A 103 13.88 7.24 8.82
N GLU A 104 15.00 7.44 9.52
CA GLU A 104 16.25 7.96 8.95
C GLU A 104 16.90 6.97 7.96
N GLU A 105 16.57 5.68 8.05
CA GLU A 105 17.05 4.63 7.13
C GLU A 105 16.10 4.36 5.94
N VAL A 106 14.91 4.98 5.90
CA VAL A 106 13.92 4.71 4.84
C VAL A 106 14.42 5.20 3.49
N ILE A 107 14.42 4.29 2.52
CA ILE A 107 14.76 4.57 1.13
C ILE A 107 13.47 4.88 0.36
N TYR A 108 13.50 5.92 -0.47
CA TYR A 108 12.40 6.25 -1.37
C TYR A 108 12.75 5.95 -2.82
N GLY A 109 11.75 5.64 -3.64
CA GLY A 109 11.94 5.44 -5.08
C GLY A 109 12.20 6.75 -5.81
N ASP A 110 13.18 6.75 -6.71
CA ASP A 110 13.60 7.88 -7.54
C ASP A 110 13.57 7.54 -9.04
N GLU A 111 14.04 6.36 -9.41
CA GLU A 111 14.05 5.82 -10.77
C GLU A 111 12.72 5.15 -11.15
N ARG A 112 12.41 5.18 -12.45
CA ARG A 112 11.23 4.53 -13.03
C ARG A 112 11.60 3.60 -14.18
N VAL A 113 10.76 2.60 -14.39
CA VAL A 113 10.86 1.63 -15.48
C VAL A 113 9.47 1.37 -16.05
N VAL A 114 9.38 1.19 -17.37
CA VAL A 114 8.15 0.75 -18.04
C VAL A 114 8.09 -0.77 -17.98
N VAL A 115 6.95 -1.29 -17.52
CA VAL A 115 6.67 -2.72 -17.44
C VAL A 115 5.49 -3.03 -18.34
N GLU A 116 5.66 -4.02 -19.23
CA GLU A 116 4.59 -4.55 -20.05
C GLU A 116 3.66 -5.44 -19.20
N ILE A 117 2.37 -5.43 -19.54
CA ILE A 117 1.31 -6.21 -18.88
C ILE A 117 0.63 -7.07 -19.96
N PRO A 118 1.24 -8.19 -20.38
CA PRO A 118 0.76 -8.99 -21.51
C PRO A 118 -0.68 -9.49 -21.33
N ASP A 119 -1.03 -9.86 -20.10
CA ASP A 119 -2.36 -10.35 -19.73
C ASP A 119 -3.37 -9.23 -19.39
N GLY A 120 -2.92 -7.98 -19.40
CA GLY A 120 -3.77 -6.82 -19.14
C GLY A 120 -4.79 -6.65 -20.27
N LYS A 121 -6.07 -6.42 -19.96
CA LYS A 121 -7.13 -6.29 -20.97
C LYS A 121 -7.19 -4.87 -21.55
N ILE A 122 -7.09 -3.86 -20.70
CA ILE A 122 -7.18 -2.43 -20.99
C ILE A 122 -5.78 -1.79 -20.89
N LEU A 123 -5.13 -1.86 -19.74
CA LEU A 123 -3.80 -1.29 -19.53
C LEU A 123 -2.74 -2.29 -19.98
N LYS A 124 -1.99 -1.93 -21.04
CA LYS A 124 -0.98 -2.82 -21.65
C LYS A 124 0.43 -2.64 -21.12
N SER A 125 0.72 -1.48 -20.55
CA SER A 125 1.99 -1.22 -19.88
C SER A 125 1.81 -0.13 -18.82
N ALA A 126 2.73 -0.08 -17.86
CA ALA A 126 2.76 0.93 -16.83
C ALA A 126 4.19 1.35 -16.51
N GLU A 127 4.41 2.64 -16.32
CA GLU A 127 5.65 3.14 -15.75
C GLU A 127 5.55 3.14 -14.23
N VAL A 128 6.40 2.36 -13.57
CA VAL A 128 6.41 2.17 -12.10
C VAL A 128 7.78 2.51 -11.52
N PHE A 129 7.89 2.66 -10.21
CA PHE A 129 9.20 2.77 -9.56
C PHE A 129 10.06 1.54 -9.85
N LYS A 130 11.33 1.72 -10.20
CA LYS A 130 12.23 0.59 -10.45
C LYS A 130 12.45 -0.26 -9.20
N ILE A 131 12.64 0.40 -8.06
CA ILE A 131 12.81 -0.28 -6.76
C ILE A 131 11.57 -1.12 -6.38
N PHE A 132 10.37 -0.80 -6.89
CA PHE A 132 9.19 -1.64 -6.72
C PHE A 132 9.33 -3.01 -7.36
N MET A 133 10.10 -3.14 -8.44
CA MET A 133 10.39 -4.44 -9.06
C MET A 133 11.52 -5.18 -8.36
N GLU A 134 12.43 -4.45 -7.71
CA GLU A 134 13.67 -4.99 -7.12
C GLU A 134 13.54 -5.40 -5.65
N THR A 135 12.56 -4.87 -4.91
CA THR A 135 12.32 -5.28 -3.51
C THR A 135 11.99 -6.77 -3.41
N ASP A 136 12.52 -7.46 -2.41
CA ASP A 136 12.24 -8.89 -2.17
C ASP A 136 10.80 -9.09 -1.69
N ARG A 137 10.33 -8.21 -0.81
CA ARG A 137 8.96 -8.22 -0.26
C ARG A 137 8.22 -6.93 -0.54
N PHE A 138 6.95 -7.06 -0.89
CA PHE A 138 6.01 -5.96 -1.10
C PHE A 138 4.85 -6.06 -0.11
N ILE A 139 4.68 -5.04 0.74
CA ILE A 139 3.55 -4.89 1.65
C ILE A 139 2.70 -3.68 1.21
N ASN A 140 1.41 -3.91 0.97
CA ASN A 140 0.47 -2.87 0.56
C ASN A 140 -0.41 -2.46 1.75
N ILE A 141 -0.39 -1.17 2.10
CA ILE A 141 -1.04 -0.63 3.30
C ILE A 141 -1.99 0.54 2.95
N PRO A 142 -3.07 0.31 2.20
CA PRO A 142 -4.04 1.34 1.86
C PRO A 142 -4.99 1.64 3.03
N VAL A 143 -5.67 2.79 2.95
CA VAL A 143 -6.85 3.09 3.77
C VAL A 143 -8.13 2.68 3.04
N ALA A 144 -9.10 2.18 3.78
CA ALA A 144 -10.47 1.97 3.33
C ALA A 144 -11.20 3.32 3.27
N LYS A 145 -11.60 3.75 2.06
CA LYS A 145 -12.32 5.01 1.89
C LYS A 145 -13.17 5.05 0.63
N HIS A 146 -14.17 5.93 0.62
CA HIS A 146 -14.87 6.31 -0.60
C HIS A 146 -13.91 6.95 -1.61
N HIS A 147 -14.14 6.73 -2.90
CA HIS A 147 -13.41 7.39 -3.98
C HIS A 147 -14.26 7.53 -5.23
N ASN A 148 -14.41 8.76 -5.72
CA ASN A 148 -15.11 9.02 -6.98
C ASN A 148 -14.50 8.19 -8.14
N GLY A 149 -15.36 7.52 -8.91
CA GLY A 149 -14.99 6.71 -10.08
C GLY A 149 -14.61 5.26 -9.81
N THR A 150 -14.36 4.86 -8.55
CA THR A 150 -14.25 3.45 -8.17
C THR A 150 -15.15 3.06 -7.00
N ILE A 151 -15.90 4.03 -6.45
CA ILE A 151 -16.76 3.97 -5.26
C ILE A 151 -15.97 3.71 -3.96
N TYR A 152 -15.02 2.78 -4.00
CA TYR A 152 -14.17 2.36 -2.89
C TYR A 152 -12.69 2.38 -3.29
N SER A 153 -11.83 2.74 -2.33
CA SER A 153 -10.38 2.56 -2.37
C SER A 153 -9.97 1.52 -1.33
N GLY A 154 -9.03 0.66 -1.73
CA GLY A 154 -8.45 -0.39 -0.91
C GLY A 154 -7.22 -0.95 -1.61
N VAL A 155 -6.98 -2.26 -1.47
CA VAL A 155 -5.76 -2.95 -1.95
C VAL A 155 -5.45 -2.68 -3.42
N LEU A 156 -6.37 -3.02 -4.34
CA LEU A 156 -6.10 -2.92 -5.77
C LEU A 156 -5.86 -1.47 -6.21
N LYS A 157 -6.70 -0.54 -5.74
CA LYS A 157 -6.58 0.90 -6.03
C LYS A 157 -5.28 1.49 -5.46
N GLY A 158 -4.84 0.99 -4.29
CA GLY A 158 -3.63 1.42 -3.62
C GLY A 158 -2.39 1.28 -4.50
N LEU A 159 -2.34 0.23 -5.34
CA LEU A 159 -1.20 -0.02 -6.22
C LEU A 159 -0.90 1.12 -7.20
N MET A 160 -1.89 1.94 -7.56
CA MET A 160 -1.67 3.14 -8.38
C MET A 160 -0.61 4.09 -7.79
N GLY A 161 -0.33 4.01 -6.48
CA GLY A 161 0.71 4.79 -5.82
C GLY A 161 2.14 4.48 -6.27
N VAL A 162 2.41 3.31 -6.88
CA VAL A 162 3.73 2.99 -7.45
C VAL A 162 3.89 3.48 -8.89
N SER A 163 2.79 3.70 -9.59
CA SER A 163 2.76 4.15 -10.98
C SER A 163 3.11 5.62 -11.11
N SER A 164 3.60 6.01 -12.28
CA SER A 164 3.94 7.39 -12.58
C SER A 164 2.71 8.28 -12.71
N ARG A 165 2.93 9.60 -12.68
CA ARG A 165 1.85 10.57 -12.90
C ARG A 165 1.19 10.36 -14.26
N ASP A 166 1.96 10.03 -15.29
CA ASP A 166 1.46 9.89 -16.65
C ASP A 166 0.69 8.58 -16.82
N THR A 167 1.17 7.47 -16.25
CA THR A 167 0.41 6.22 -16.17
C THR A 167 -0.91 6.44 -15.41
N ASN A 168 -0.85 7.11 -14.26
CA ASN A 168 -2.05 7.45 -13.48
C ASN A 168 -3.00 8.36 -14.25
N ARG A 169 -2.50 9.33 -15.01
CA ARG A 169 -3.33 10.20 -15.85
C ARG A 169 -4.01 9.40 -16.95
N TYR A 170 -3.30 8.52 -17.64
CA TYR A 170 -3.89 7.65 -18.67
C TYR A 170 -5.02 6.77 -18.13
N MET A 171 -4.84 6.21 -16.92
CA MET A 171 -5.89 5.41 -16.27
C MET A 171 -7.14 6.23 -15.91
N HIS A 172 -7.01 7.52 -15.60
CA HIS A 172 -8.13 8.38 -15.20
C HIS A 172 -8.75 9.19 -16.35
N SER A 173 -8.00 9.48 -17.41
CA SER A 173 -8.44 10.33 -18.52
C SER A 173 -7.66 10.03 -19.81
N PRO A 174 -7.88 8.86 -20.43
CA PRO A 174 -7.14 8.44 -21.62
C PRO A 174 -7.33 9.37 -22.82
N ASP A 175 -8.48 10.04 -22.90
CA ASP A 175 -8.89 10.98 -23.95
C ASP A 175 -8.89 12.44 -23.46
N GLY A 176 -8.41 12.70 -22.24
CA GLY A 176 -8.42 14.01 -21.60
C GLY A 176 -9.67 14.32 -20.77
N GLU A 177 -10.74 13.53 -20.89
CA GLU A 177 -11.92 13.60 -20.03
C GLU A 177 -11.82 12.58 -18.89
N TYR A 178 -12.22 12.97 -17.67
CA TYR A 178 -12.17 12.05 -16.54
C TYR A 178 -13.17 10.91 -16.71
N THR A 179 -12.70 9.67 -16.53
CA THR A 179 -13.49 8.44 -16.63
C THR A 179 -14.34 8.17 -15.38
N TYR A 180 -14.64 9.18 -14.56
CA TYR A 180 -15.42 8.99 -13.33
C TYR A 180 -16.86 8.53 -13.60
N ALA A 181 -17.39 8.77 -14.80
CA ALA A 181 -18.65 8.20 -15.28
C ALA A 181 -18.48 6.88 -16.07
N LYS A 182 -17.24 6.43 -16.27
CA LYS A 182 -16.83 5.22 -16.99
C LYS A 182 -16.11 4.27 -16.03
N GLU A 183 -16.78 3.90 -14.94
CA GLU A 183 -16.19 3.16 -13.80
C GLU A 183 -15.50 1.86 -14.24
N GLU A 184 -16.08 1.13 -15.20
CA GLU A 184 -15.51 -0.11 -15.74
C GLU A 184 -14.12 0.08 -16.36
N TYR A 185 -13.86 1.22 -17.01
CA TYR A 185 -12.56 1.49 -17.62
C TYR A 185 -11.47 1.67 -16.56
N LEU A 186 -11.73 2.53 -15.57
CA LEU A 186 -10.77 2.80 -14.51
C LEU A 186 -10.55 1.53 -13.66
N ALA A 187 -11.63 0.84 -13.29
CA ALA A 187 -11.55 -0.42 -12.55
C ALA A 187 -10.76 -1.49 -13.33
N GLY A 188 -10.98 -1.62 -14.65
CA GLY A 188 -10.22 -2.54 -15.49
C GLY A 188 -8.74 -2.18 -15.59
N CYS A 189 -8.39 -0.91 -15.77
CA CYS A 189 -6.99 -0.45 -15.71
C CYS A 189 -6.31 -0.80 -14.37
N ILE A 190 -7.03 -0.60 -13.26
CA ILE A 190 -6.52 -0.93 -11.92
C ILE A 190 -6.33 -2.44 -11.77
N ALA A 191 -7.27 -3.25 -12.23
CA ALA A 191 -7.15 -4.71 -12.20
C ALA A 191 -5.93 -5.17 -13.01
N ASP A 192 -5.74 -4.64 -14.21
CA ASP A 192 -4.59 -4.93 -15.06
C ASP A 192 -3.26 -4.50 -14.39
N LEU A 193 -3.22 -3.33 -13.76
CA LEU A 193 -2.03 -2.87 -13.04
C LEU A 193 -1.59 -3.86 -11.94
N ASN A 194 -2.54 -4.52 -11.28
CA ASN A 194 -2.27 -5.51 -10.24
C ASN A 194 -1.71 -6.83 -10.78
N LEU A 195 -1.67 -7.04 -12.10
CA LEU A 195 -0.98 -8.17 -12.73
C LEU A 195 0.54 -8.00 -12.73
N ILE A 196 1.07 -6.78 -12.56
CA ILE A 196 2.51 -6.52 -12.53
C ILE A 196 3.19 -7.28 -11.39
N ARG A 197 2.60 -7.21 -10.19
CA ARG A 197 3.16 -7.82 -9.00
C ARG A 197 2.10 -7.94 -7.90
N LYS A 198 1.97 -9.14 -7.35
CA LYS A 198 1.13 -9.39 -6.17
C LYS A 198 1.84 -8.96 -4.89
N PRO A 199 1.15 -8.31 -3.94
CA PRO A 199 1.69 -8.05 -2.61
C PRO A 199 1.91 -9.36 -1.86
N ASN A 200 2.97 -9.41 -1.06
CA ASN A 200 3.22 -10.49 -0.11
C ASN A 200 2.28 -10.40 1.10
N LEU A 201 1.87 -9.19 1.47
CA LEU A 201 0.93 -8.92 2.54
C LEU A 201 0.12 -7.65 2.23
N CYS A 202 -1.17 -7.66 2.56
CA CYS A 202 -2.03 -6.49 2.52
C CYS A 202 -2.56 -6.18 3.92
N ILE A 203 -2.49 -4.90 4.31
CA ILE A 203 -3.09 -4.40 5.56
C ILE A 203 -3.97 -3.20 5.19
N VAL A 204 -5.29 -3.36 5.28
CA VAL A 204 -6.20 -2.25 5.01
C VAL A 204 -6.48 -1.53 6.32
N ASP A 205 -6.11 -0.25 6.39
CA ASP A 205 -6.54 0.61 7.49
C ASP A 205 -8.03 0.92 7.36
N ALA A 206 -8.82 0.36 8.27
CA ALA A 206 -10.25 0.62 8.40
C ALA A 206 -10.61 1.22 9.76
N GLY A 207 -9.64 1.77 10.50
CA GLY A 207 -9.88 2.35 11.83
C GLY A 207 -10.71 3.62 11.80
N LEU A 208 -10.48 4.46 10.79
CA LEU A 208 -11.33 5.59 10.44
C LEU A 208 -11.49 5.62 8.91
N CYS A 209 -12.73 5.52 8.45
CA CYS A 209 -13.04 5.46 7.01
C CYS A 209 -13.80 6.71 6.58
N ALA A 210 -13.35 7.36 5.52
CA ALA A 210 -14.16 8.35 4.82
C ALA A 210 -15.24 7.66 3.99
N ILE A 211 -16.50 8.07 4.15
CA ILE A 211 -17.64 7.44 3.48
C ILE A 211 -18.15 8.24 2.28
N SER A 212 -17.65 9.47 2.09
CA SER A 212 -18.01 10.34 0.98
C SER A 212 -16.83 11.22 0.53
N ASN A 213 -16.99 11.98 -0.57
CA ASN A 213 -16.08 13.05 -1.02
C ASN A 213 -14.60 12.68 -1.25
N GLY A 214 -14.29 11.40 -1.42
CA GLY A 214 -13.00 10.95 -1.94
C GLY A 214 -12.66 11.53 -3.31
N PRO A 215 -11.36 11.73 -3.61
CA PRO A 215 -10.22 11.19 -2.87
C PRO A 215 -9.68 12.07 -1.74
N ARG A 216 -10.10 13.34 -1.66
CA ARG A 216 -9.46 14.35 -0.80
C ARG A 216 -10.23 14.67 0.47
N GLY A 217 -11.56 14.56 0.45
CA GLY A 217 -12.40 14.93 1.57
C GLY A 217 -12.63 16.44 1.74
N PRO A 218 -13.20 16.85 2.89
CA PRO A 218 -13.70 15.98 3.97
C PRO A 218 -14.99 15.24 3.59
N GLY A 219 -15.29 14.11 4.22
CA GLY A 219 -16.50 13.31 3.97
C GLY A 219 -16.49 11.94 4.61
#